data_AF-A0A6C0DIS6-F1
#
_entry.id   AF-A0A6C0DIS6-F1
#
_cell.length_a   1.000
_cell.length_b   1.000
_cell.length_c   1.000
_cell.angle_alpha   90.00
_cell.angle_beta   90.00
_cell.angle_gamma   90.00
#
_symmetry.space_group_name_H-M   'P 1'
#
loop_
_entity.id
_entity.type
_entity.pdbx_description
1 polymer ?
#
loop_
_entity_poly.entity_id
_entity_poly.type
_entity_poly.pdbx_seq_one_letter_code
_entity_poly.pdbx_strand_id
1 'polypeptide(L)'
;MSDTVHISAFQTQIHGTTILCQGPFPKSKQPPILESVQDLHHPFKRKVLLTNSPLNFSKHLSVSYDAVFQIREPVDWSLALTYILHCPKDVLVVAEDLPIPEALWPKLHKSITFVHIVSTPLKNLKPYQTVFFAPIEDVATGFGDTVFKALQQTYRRSYTPQNFKEIVQELRVAGASLAWTRIGEGSNVDGQGSLYWYDPVLDQGSDTLSKGQLADLFSWLSCQFR
;
A
#
# COMPACT_ATOMS: atom_id res chain seq x y z
N MET A 1 -24.32 25.49 8.15
CA MET A 1 -23.74 25.38 6.80
C MET A 1 -23.10 24.02 6.74
N SER A 2 -23.68 23.08 5.99
CA SER A 2 -23.15 21.73 5.84
C SER A 2 -21.94 21.77 4.90
N ASP A 3 -20.74 21.59 5.45
CA ASP A 3 -19.52 21.36 4.67
C ASP A 3 -19.70 20.05 3.90
N THR A 4 -20.16 20.13 2.65
CA THR A 4 -20.22 18.98 1.74
C THR A 4 -18.78 18.56 1.43
N VAL A 5 -18.39 17.35 1.82
CA VAL A 5 -17.04 16.84 1.55
C VAL A 5 -16.98 16.35 0.11
N HIS A 6 -16.29 17.10 -0.75
CA HIS A 6 -16.04 16.70 -2.13
C HIS A 6 -14.75 15.88 -2.22
N ILE A 7 -14.84 14.65 -2.72
CA ILE A 7 -13.70 13.77 -2.98
C ILE A 7 -13.45 13.65 -4.48
N SER A 8 -12.19 13.83 -4.89
CA SER A 8 -11.77 13.73 -6.29
C SER A 8 -11.18 12.35 -6.61
N ALA A 9 -11.11 12.00 -7.89
CA ALA A 9 -10.42 10.79 -8.33
C ALA A 9 -8.93 10.85 -7.99
N PHE A 10 -8.35 9.73 -7.56
CA PHE A 10 -6.93 9.66 -7.27
C PHE A 10 -6.12 9.64 -8.58
N GLN A 11 -5.35 10.70 -8.83
CA GLN A 11 -4.48 10.84 -10.01
C GLN A 11 -3.07 11.31 -9.62
N THR A 12 -2.74 11.24 -8.34
CA THR A 12 -1.49 11.78 -7.79
C THR A 12 -0.33 10.82 -8.06
N GLN A 13 0.73 11.33 -8.68
CA GLN A 13 2.00 10.62 -8.80
C GLN A 13 2.66 10.48 -7.42
N ILE A 14 2.88 9.24 -6.99
CA ILE A 14 3.40 8.90 -5.66
C ILE A 14 4.77 8.19 -5.73
N HIS A 15 5.47 8.30 -6.85
CA HIS A 15 6.86 7.88 -6.98
C HIS A 15 7.76 8.56 -5.92
N GLY A 16 8.60 7.77 -5.25
CA GLY A 16 9.56 8.24 -4.26
C GLY A 16 9.00 8.46 -2.86
N THR A 17 7.84 7.86 -2.57
CA THR A 17 7.05 8.13 -1.36
C THR A 17 6.83 6.86 -0.55
N THR A 18 6.37 7.03 0.69
CA THR A 18 5.96 5.93 1.57
C THR A 18 4.45 5.72 1.47
N ILE A 19 4.06 4.53 1.05
CA ILE A 19 2.69 4.18 0.70
C ILE A 19 2.24 3.03 1.59
N LEU A 20 1.08 3.16 2.21
CA LEU A 20 0.41 2.08 2.93
C LEU A 20 -0.82 1.62 2.15
N CYS A 21 -0.95 0.32 1.97
CA CYS A 21 -2.18 -0.32 1.54
C CYS A 21 -2.74 -1.06 2.74
N GLN A 22 -3.78 -0.49 3.33
CA GLN A 22 -4.41 -0.99 4.54
C GLN A 22 -5.62 -1.86 4.21
N GLY A 23 -5.42 -3.17 4.35
CA GLY A 23 -6.42 -4.21 4.20
C GLY A 23 -7.41 -4.29 5.37
N PRO A 24 -8.36 -5.23 5.30
CA PRO A 24 -8.29 -6.44 4.47
C PRO A 24 -8.73 -6.19 3.02
N PHE A 25 -7.81 -6.34 2.05
CA PHE A 25 -8.17 -6.31 0.64
C PHE A 25 -8.78 -7.65 0.22
N PRO A 26 -9.96 -7.65 -0.43
CA PRO A 26 -10.47 -8.83 -1.10
C PRO A 26 -9.46 -9.31 -2.16
N LYS A 27 -9.38 -10.63 -2.40
CA LYS A 27 -8.39 -11.23 -3.31
C LYS A 27 -8.33 -10.57 -4.71
N SER A 28 -9.46 -10.09 -5.20
CA SER A 28 -9.63 -9.48 -6.52
C SER A 28 -9.69 -7.95 -6.53
N LYS A 29 -9.51 -7.27 -5.39
CA LYS A 29 -9.67 -5.82 -5.27
C LYS A 29 -8.45 -5.21 -4.61
N GLN A 30 -7.61 -4.57 -5.42
CA GLN A 30 -6.38 -3.95 -4.96
C GLN A 30 -6.27 -2.51 -5.44
N PRO A 31 -5.51 -1.66 -4.71
CA PRO A 31 -5.28 -0.30 -5.17
C PRO A 31 -4.43 -0.31 -6.44
N PRO A 32 -4.63 0.67 -7.35
CA PRO A 32 -3.85 0.80 -8.59
C PRO A 32 -2.45 1.37 -8.30
N ILE A 33 -1.67 0.65 -7.48
CA ILE A 33 -0.37 1.11 -6.98
C ILE A 33 0.56 1.34 -8.17
N LEU A 34 0.69 0.36 -9.07
CA LEU A 34 1.64 0.40 -10.18
C LEU A 34 1.40 1.59 -11.11
N GLU A 35 0.14 1.86 -11.44
CA GLU A 35 -0.24 3.02 -12.25
C GLU A 35 0.07 4.34 -11.55
N SER A 36 -0.05 4.36 -10.22
CA SER A 36 0.20 5.54 -9.40
C SER A 36 1.68 5.76 -9.05
N VAL A 37 2.55 4.74 -9.16
CA VAL A 37 3.98 4.83 -8.82
C VAL A 37 4.91 4.78 -10.04
N GLN A 38 4.46 4.20 -11.15
CA GLN A 38 5.33 3.95 -12.30
C GLN A 38 5.24 5.12 -13.28
N ASP A 39 6.27 5.95 -13.31
CA ASP A 39 6.50 6.86 -14.42
C ASP A 39 7.08 6.07 -15.60
N LEU A 40 6.39 6.07 -16.74
CA LEU A 40 6.86 5.40 -17.97
C LEU A 40 8.21 5.96 -18.44
N HIS A 41 8.51 7.22 -18.15
CA HIS A 41 9.78 7.85 -18.51
C HIS A 41 10.90 7.55 -17.51
N HIS A 42 10.56 7.16 -16.27
CA HIS A 42 11.50 6.88 -15.19
C HIS A 42 11.14 5.56 -14.49
N PRO A 43 11.36 4.41 -15.14
CA PRO A 43 11.05 3.12 -14.54
C PRO A 43 11.96 2.82 -13.34
N PHE A 44 11.43 2.08 -12.38
CA PHE A 44 12.23 1.53 -11.28
C PHE A 44 13.36 0.65 -11.81
N LYS A 45 14.58 0.95 -11.39
CA LYS A 45 15.78 0.19 -11.77
C LYS A 45 15.92 -1.10 -10.98
N ARG A 46 15.37 -1.13 -9.77
CA ARG A 46 15.33 -2.30 -8.89
C ARG A 46 13.98 -2.42 -8.19
N LYS A 47 13.49 -3.65 -8.08
CA LYS A 47 12.28 -4.03 -7.37
C LYS A 47 12.63 -5.05 -6.30
N VAL A 48 12.35 -4.74 -5.06
CA VAL A 48 12.70 -5.56 -3.89
C VAL A 48 11.42 -5.98 -3.17
N LEU A 49 11.28 -7.27 -2.87
CA LEU A 49 10.21 -7.81 -2.04
C LEU A 49 10.74 -8.12 -0.65
N LEU A 50 10.05 -7.64 0.38
CA LEU A 50 10.25 -7.98 1.78
C LEU A 50 9.01 -8.76 2.23
N THR A 51 9.19 -10.01 2.63
CA THR A 51 8.06 -10.87 3.05
C THR A 51 8.49 -11.78 4.18
N ASN A 52 7.54 -12.22 5.02
CA ASN A 52 7.76 -13.35 5.92
C ASN A 52 7.32 -14.70 5.30
N SER A 53 6.72 -14.65 4.11
CA SER A 53 6.24 -15.83 3.41
C SER A 53 7.43 -16.65 2.90
N PRO A 54 7.37 -18.00 3.04
CA PRO A 54 8.38 -18.87 2.44
C PRO A 54 8.30 -18.88 0.90
N LEU A 55 7.18 -18.42 0.33
CA LEU A 55 6.99 -18.30 -1.11
C LEU A 55 7.52 -16.94 -1.59
N ASN A 56 8.40 -16.97 -2.60
CA ASN A 56 9.10 -15.78 -3.13
C ASN A 56 8.23 -14.90 -4.06
N PHE A 57 6.91 -14.91 -3.89
CA PHE A 57 5.99 -14.16 -4.73
C PHE A 57 5.14 -13.25 -3.86
N SER A 58 5.00 -12.00 -4.30
CA SER A 58 4.03 -11.07 -3.73
C SER A 58 2.63 -11.60 -4.04
N LYS A 59 1.77 -11.60 -3.02
CA LYS A 59 0.35 -11.95 -3.19
C LYS A 59 -0.45 -10.80 -3.81
N HIS A 60 0.13 -9.61 -3.80
CA HIS A 60 -0.57 -8.38 -4.09
C HIS A 60 -0.12 -7.76 -5.42
N LEU A 61 1.19 -7.69 -5.65
CA LEU A 61 1.74 -7.05 -6.83
C LEU A 61 2.41 -8.07 -7.75
N SER A 62 1.77 -8.31 -8.90
CA SER A 62 2.29 -9.15 -9.98
C SER A 62 3.42 -8.46 -10.75
N VAL A 63 4.56 -8.25 -10.09
CA VAL A 63 5.79 -7.71 -10.70
C VAL A 63 6.96 -8.67 -10.55
N SER A 64 7.89 -8.64 -11.50
CA SER A 64 9.16 -9.34 -11.38
C SER A 64 10.05 -8.63 -10.35
N TYR A 65 10.43 -9.32 -9.27
CA TYR A 65 11.33 -8.79 -8.26
C TYR A 65 12.78 -9.17 -8.56
N ASP A 66 13.69 -8.20 -8.46
CA ASP A 66 15.13 -8.41 -8.58
C ASP A 66 15.73 -9.10 -7.35
N ALA A 67 15.16 -8.83 -6.18
CA ALA A 67 15.59 -9.40 -4.91
C ALA A 67 14.38 -9.65 -4.00
N VAL A 68 14.42 -10.78 -3.29
CA VAL A 68 13.41 -11.16 -2.31
C VAL A 68 14.13 -11.44 -0.99
N PHE A 69 13.76 -10.71 0.06
CA PHE A 69 14.24 -10.91 1.41
C PHE A 69 13.14 -11.54 2.26
N GLN A 70 13.44 -12.72 2.80
CA GLN A 70 12.59 -13.35 3.80
C GLN A 70 12.96 -12.80 5.17
N ILE A 71 12.11 -11.94 5.71
CA ILE A 71 12.34 -11.27 6.99
C ILE A 71 11.72 -12.11 8.11
N ARG A 72 12.57 -12.72 8.94
CA ARG A 72 12.17 -13.51 10.11
C ARG A 72 12.76 -12.94 11.40
N GLU A 73 13.96 -12.38 11.30
CA GLU A 73 14.73 -11.88 12.42
C GLU A 73 15.13 -10.40 12.23
N PRO A 74 15.45 -9.67 13.32
CA PRO A 74 15.90 -8.29 13.23
C PRO A 74 17.16 -8.09 12.36
N VAL A 75 18.02 -9.10 12.26
CA VAL A 75 19.24 -9.03 11.41
C VAL A 75 18.89 -8.98 9.92
N ASP A 76 17.80 -9.63 9.49
CA ASP A 76 17.36 -9.66 8.09
C ASP A 76 16.99 -8.27 7.60
N TRP A 77 16.39 -7.45 8.48
CA TRP A 77 16.12 -6.04 8.18
C TRP A 77 17.39 -5.25 7.88
N SER A 78 18.48 -5.54 8.60
CA SER A 78 19.75 -4.85 8.40
C SER A 78 20.36 -5.23 7.05
N LEU A 79 20.28 -6.51 6.67
CA LEU A 79 20.74 -6.99 5.37
C LEU A 79 19.92 -6.40 4.22
N ALA A 80 18.58 -6.48 4.31
CA ALA A 80 17.67 -5.95 3.31
C ALA A 80 17.86 -4.45 3.12
N LEU A 81 17.96 -3.70 4.22
CA LEU A 81 18.19 -2.26 4.18
C LEU A 81 19.54 -1.90 3.56
N THR A 82 20.60 -2.64 3.87
CA THR A 82 21.92 -2.44 3.26
C THR A 82 21.82 -2.62 1.75
N TYR A 83 21.17 -3.68 1.29
CA TYR A 83 20.95 -3.91 -0.14
C TYR A 83 20.16 -2.76 -0.79
N ILE A 84 19.04 -2.35 -0.18
CA ILE A 84 18.19 -1.25 -0.69
C ILE A 84 18.97 0.06 -0.81
N LEU A 85 19.79 0.40 0.19
CA LEU A 85 20.55 1.65 0.21
C LEU A 85 21.71 1.68 -0.79
N HIS A 86 22.23 0.52 -1.19
CA HIS A 86 23.30 0.39 -2.19
C HIS A 86 22.79 0.09 -3.61
N CYS A 87 21.49 -0.06 -3.80
CA CYS A 87 20.91 -0.20 -5.14
C CYS A 87 21.06 1.09 -5.96
N PRO A 88 21.07 0.98 -7.31
CA PRO A 88 20.90 2.14 -8.19
C PRO A 88 19.63 2.92 -7.80
N LYS A 89 19.67 4.25 -7.94
CA LYS A 89 18.51 5.13 -7.67
C LYS A 89 17.25 4.64 -8.40
N ASP A 90 16.10 4.93 -7.81
CA ASP A 90 14.76 4.57 -8.27
C ASP A 90 14.46 3.10 -7.99
N VAL A 91 14.33 2.82 -6.69
CA VAL A 91 14.07 1.49 -6.13
C VAL A 91 12.61 1.41 -5.68
N LEU A 92 11.90 0.36 -6.10
CA LEU A 92 10.62 -0.02 -5.54
C LEU A 92 10.85 -1.08 -4.47
N VAL A 93 10.39 -0.81 -3.25
CA VAL A 93 10.40 -1.77 -2.15
C VAL A 93 8.96 -2.10 -1.81
N VAL A 94 8.60 -3.39 -1.87
CA VAL A 94 7.28 -3.90 -1.48
C VAL A 94 7.46 -4.71 -0.20
N ALA A 95 6.80 -4.32 0.88
CA ALA A 95 6.74 -5.07 2.12
C ALA A 95 5.33 -5.63 2.31
N GLU A 96 5.21 -6.91 2.64
CA GLU A 96 3.91 -7.59 2.81
C GLU A 96 3.77 -8.17 4.21
N ASP A 97 2.72 -7.77 4.93
CA ASP A 97 2.34 -8.31 6.25
C ASP A 97 3.52 -8.36 7.24
N LEU A 98 4.38 -7.34 7.21
CA LEU A 98 5.58 -7.24 8.05
C LEU A 98 5.49 -6.06 9.04
N PRO A 99 5.91 -6.24 10.30
CA PRO A 99 6.08 -5.13 11.22
C PRO A 99 7.36 -4.35 10.85
N ILE A 100 7.21 -3.18 10.23
CA ILE A 100 8.34 -2.34 9.80
C ILE A 100 8.97 -1.65 11.02
N PRO A 101 10.29 -1.80 11.27
CA PRO A 101 10.98 -1.12 12.35
C PRO A 101 10.99 0.41 12.17
N GLU A 102 10.74 1.17 13.23
CA GLU A 102 10.72 2.64 13.15
C GLU A 102 12.04 3.26 12.67
N ALA A 103 13.16 2.60 13.00
CA ALA A 103 14.50 3.03 12.59
C ALA A 103 14.74 2.96 11.07
N LEU A 104 13.85 2.32 10.31
CA LEU A 104 13.94 2.22 8.85
C LEU A 104 13.49 3.51 8.16
N TRP A 105 12.43 4.14 8.65
CA TRP A 105 11.82 5.33 8.04
C TRP A 105 12.80 6.49 7.76
N PRO A 106 13.66 6.93 8.71
CA PRO A 106 14.57 8.05 8.44
C PRO A 106 15.67 7.72 7.42
N LYS A 107 15.86 6.44 7.07
CA LYS A 107 16.88 5.99 6.10
C LYS A 107 16.33 5.95 4.67
N LEU A 108 15.01 6.01 4.50
CA LEU A 108 14.37 6.05 3.19
C LEU A 108 14.48 7.45 2.58
N HIS A 109 15.10 7.55 1.43
CA HIS A 109 15.25 8.79 0.67
C HIS A 109 14.33 8.79 -0.57
N LYS A 110 14.15 9.95 -1.21
CA LYS A 110 13.16 10.15 -2.28
C LYS A 110 13.31 9.27 -3.52
N SER A 111 14.44 8.60 -3.74
CA SER A 111 14.58 7.62 -4.83
C SER A 111 14.19 6.21 -4.43
N ILE A 112 13.61 6.02 -3.23
CA ILE A 112 13.00 4.77 -2.81
C ILE A 112 11.49 5.00 -2.70
N THR A 113 10.73 4.26 -3.48
CA THR A 113 9.29 4.12 -3.29
C THR A 113 9.06 2.92 -2.39
N PHE A 114 8.44 3.14 -1.24
CA PHE A 114 8.20 2.08 -0.25
C PHE A 114 6.71 1.80 -0.16
N VAL A 115 6.29 0.63 -0.63
CA VAL A 115 4.91 0.16 -0.60
C VAL A 115 4.80 -0.87 0.52
N HIS A 116 3.97 -0.58 1.52
CA HIS A 116 3.66 -1.50 2.59
C HIS A 116 2.23 -1.99 2.45
N ILE A 117 2.05 -3.29 2.31
CA ILE A 117 0.73 -3.93 2.17
C ILE A 117 0.48 -4.74 3.42
N VAL A 118 -0.61 -4.42 4.11
CA VAL A 118 -0.98 -5.08 5.37
C VAL A 118 -2.41 -5.56 5.31
N SER A 119 -2.62 -6.81 5.72
CA SER A 119 -3.95 -7.39 5.91
C SER A 119 -4.59 -6.92 7.21
N THR A 120 -3.76 -6.61 8.22
CA THR A 120 -4.19 -6.11 9.53
C THR A 120 -3.99 -4.59 9.62
N PRO A 121 -5.04 -3.81 9.96
CA PRO A 121 -4.94 -2.37 10.07
C PRO A 121 -3.87 -1.88 11.05
N LEU A 122 -3.08 -0.89 10.65
CA LEU A 122 -2.08 -0.26 11.51
C LEU A 122 -2.68 0.94 12.24
N LYS A 123 -2.24 1.14 13.49
CA LYS A 123 -2.67 2.31 14.29
C LYS A 123 -1.82 3.56 13.99
N ASN A 124 -0.55 3.40 13.64
CA ASN A 124 0.37 4.51 13.41
C ASN A 124 0.56 4.75 11.91
N LEU A 125 -0.07 5.80 11.40
CA LEU A 125 0.00 6.18 9.98
C LEU A 125 1.02 7.28 9.69
N LYS A 126 1.66 7.85 10.72
CA LYS A 126 2.60 8.97 10.59
C LYS A 126 3.71 8.78 9.55
N PRO A 127 4.35 7.60 9.41
CA PRO A 127 5.45 7.46 8.45
C PRO A 127 4.98 7.38 6.99
N TYR A 128 3.69 7.17 6.72
CA TYR A 128 3.16 7.00 5.37
C TYR A 128 2.62 8.29 4.79
N GLN A 129 3.07 8.65 3.59
CA GLN A 129 2.61 9.83 2.88
C GLN A 129 1.29 9.60 2.14
N THR A 130 1.04 8.36 1.72
CA THR A 130 -0.20 7.95 1.06
C THR A 130 -0.72 6.69 1.72
N VAL A 131 -2.04 6.61 1.93
CA VAL A 131 -2.73 5.45 2.48
C VAL A 131 -3.90 5.10 1.58
N PHE A 132 -3.90 3.89 1.04
CA PHE A 132 -5.05 3.28 0.37
C PHE A 132 -5.79 2.39 1.36
N PHE A 133 -7.08 2.64 1.55
CA PHE A 133 -7.93 1.78 2.38
C PHE A 133 -8.67 0.80 1.49
N ALA A 134 -8.77 -0.46 1.94
CA ALA A 134 -9.59 -1.46 1.27
C ALA A 134 -11.07 -1.02 1.15
N PRO A 135 -11.82 -1.58 0.18
CA PRO A 135 -13.24 -1.29 0.04
C PRO A 135 -14.01 -1.59 1.34
N ILE A 136 -14.84 -0.64 1.78
CA ILE A 136 -15.65 -0.78 2.99
C ILE A 136 -17.06 -1.20 2.58
N GLU A 137 -17.42 -2.46 2.82
CA GLU A 137 -18.75 -2.99 2.49
C GLU A 137 -19.82 -2.56 3.51
N ASP A 138 -19.45 -2.52 4.78
CA ASP A 138 -20.30 -2.10 5.87
C ASP A 138 -19.54 -1.24 6.90
N VAL A 139 -20.10 -0.07 7.18
CA VAL A 139 -19.59 0.94 8.11
C VAL A 139 -19.66 0.44 9.57
N ALA A 140 -20.57 -0.49 9.87
CA ALA A 140 -20.71 -1.07 11.21
C ALA A 140 -19.61 -2.11 11.54
N THR A 141 -18.76 -2.46 10.58
CA THR A 141 -17.65 -3.38 10.80
C THR A 141 -16.50 -2.68 11.54
N GLY A 142 -15.69 -3.47 12.27
CA GLY A 142 -14.50 -2.96 12.97
C GLY A 142 -13.47 -2.30 12.06
N PHE A 143 -13.46 -2.66 10.76
CA PHE A 143 -12.60 -2.01 9.77
C PHE A 143 -13.08 -0.57 9.45
N GLY A 144 -14.38 -0.37 9.25
CA GLY A 144 -14.96 0.96 9.01
C GLY A 144 -14.63 1.95 10.13
N ASP A 145 -14.77 1.53 11.40
CA ASP A 145 -14.37 2.33 12.57
C ASP A 145 -12.87 2.64 12.59
N THR A 146 -12.04 1.69 12.17
CA THR A 146 -10.58 1.88 12.09
C THR A 146 -10.21 2.93 11.03
N VAL A 147 -10.83 2.86 9.84
CA VAL A 147 -10.62 3.86 8.78
C VAL A 147 -11.14 5.24 9.22
N PHE A 148 -12.29 5.29 9.87
CA PHE A 148 -12.83 6.54 10.41
C PHE A 148 -11.86 7.21 11.40
N LYS A 149 -11.35 6.46 12.37
CA LYS A 149 -10.36 6.94 13.36
C LYS A 149 -9.05 7.37 12.69
N ALA A 150 -8.60 6.63 11.67
CA ALA A 150 -7.44 6.99 10.87
C ALA A 150 -7.63 8.34 10.17
N LEU A 151 -8.79 8.58 9.55
CA LEU A 151 -9.11 9.84 8.89
C LEU A 151 -9.25 11.01 9.88
N GLN A 152 -9.80 10.79 11.08
CA GLN A 152 -9.83 11.83 12.11
C GLN A 152 -8.41 12.27 12.55
N GLN A 153 -7.45 11.34 12.51
CA GLN A 153 -6.06 11.62 12.87
C GLN A 153 -5.25 12.28 11.74
N THR A 154 -5.52 11.92 10.49
CA THR A 154 -4.66 12.24 9.33
C THR A 154 -5.26 13.27 8.37
N TYR A 155 -6.59 13.25 8.19
CA TYR A 155 -7.32 14.14 7.31
C TYR A 155 -7.81 15.37 8.07
N ARG A 156 -8.79 15.22 8.96
CA ARG A 156 -9.37 16.35 9.70
C ARG A 156 -9.99 15.89 11.01
N ARG A 157 -9.61 16.49 12.15
CA ARG A 157 -10.14 16.11 13.47
C ARG A 157 -11.65 16.34 13.59
N SER A 158 -12.19 17.35 12.91
CA SER A 158 -13.62 17.64 12.87
C SER A 158 -14.39 16.76 11.87
N TYR A 159 -13.76 15.74 11.28
CA TYR A 159 -14.43 14.80 10.41
C TYR A 159 -15.44 13.98 11.21
N THR A 160 -16.72 14.07 10.80
CA THR A 160 -17.84 13.53 11.56
C THR A 160 -18.20 12.12 11.11
N PRO A 161 -18.81 11.30 11.99
CA PRO A 161 -19.32 9.98 11.60
C PRO A 161 -20.38 10.05 10.50
N GLN A 162 -21.16 11.14 10.46
CA GLN A 162 -22.17 11.36 9.43
C GLN A 162 -21.53 11.53 8.05
N ASN A 163 -20.56 12.43 7.90
CA ASN A 163 -19.86 12.64 6.64
C ASN A 163 -19.16 11.36 6.17
N PHE A 164 -18.55 10.62 7.10
CA PHE A 164 -17.93 9.34 6.79
C PHE A 164 -18.94 8.32 6.26
N LYS A 165 -20.09 8.20 6.91
CA LYS A 165 -21.14 7.27 6.49
C LYS A 165 -21.70 7.62 5.12
N GLU A 166 -21.95 8.90 4.85
CA GLU A 166 -22.44 9.38 3.54
C GLU A 166 -21.44 9.04 2.43
N ILE A 167 -20.16 9.40 2.60
CA ILE A 167 -19.10 9.11 1.62
C ILE A 167 -18.94 7.62 1.38
N VAL A 168 -18.87 6.81 2.45
CA VAL A 168 -18.66 5.37 2.30
C VAL A 168 -19.86 4.71 1.62
N GLN A 169 -21.08 5.18 1.87
CA GLN A 169 -22.27 4.68 1.18
C GLN A 169 -22.23 4.99 -0.33
N GLU A 170 -21.86 6.20 -0.72
CA GLU A 170 -21.70 6.57 -2.13
C GLU A 170 -20.62 5.73 -2.82
N LEU A 171 -19.45 5.61 -2.19
CA LEU A 171 -18.33 4.82 -2.73
C LEU A 171 -18.68 3.34 -2.86
N ARG A 172 -19.40 2.79 -1.89
CA ARG A 172 -19.88 1.40 -1.97
C ARG A 172 -20.80 1.18 -3.16
N VAL A 173 -21.72 2.11 -3.43
CA VAL A 173 -22.61 2.04 -4.61
C VAL A 173 -21.79 2.14 -5.90
N ALA A 174 -20.76 2.96 -5.92
CA ALA A 174 -19.86 3.11 -7.06
C ALA A 174 -18.82 1.97 -7.20
N GLY A 175 -18.72 1.06 -6.23
CA GLY A 175 -17.67 0.03 -6.19
C GLY A 175 -16.26 0.57 -5.88
N ALA A 176 -16.14 1.83 -5.49
CA ALA A 176 -14.88 2.54 -5.26
C ALA A 176 -14.40 2.43 -3.80
N SER A 177 -13.16 2.87 -3.57
CA SER A 177 -12.48 2.87 -2.27
C SER A 177 -11.85 4.22 -1.94
N LEU A 178 -11.44 4.40 -0.68
CA LEU A 178 -10.85 5.65 -0.18
C LEU A 178 -9.33 5.64 -0.19
N ALA A 179 -8.73 6.72 -0.66
CA ALA A 179 -7.31 7.01 -0.52
C ALA A 179 -7.11 8.34 0.21
N TRP A 180 -6.12 8.39 1.08
CA TRP A 180 -5.63 9.63 1.68
C TRP A 180 -4.19 9.87 1.23
N THR A 181 -3.86 11.09 0.86
CA THR A 181 -2.46 11.44 0.57
C THR A 181 -2.14 12.86 1.05
N ARG A 182 -0.93 13.04 1.55
CA ARG A 182 -0.38 14.37 1.86
C ARG A 182 0.38 14.99 0.67
N ILE A 183 0.40 14.33 -0.48
CA ILE A 183 1.11 14.75 -1.69
C ILE A 183 0.10 15.34 -2.67
N GLY A 184 0.34 16.55 -3.18
CA GLY A 184 -0.54 17.20 -4.18
C GLY A 184 -0.82 18.69 -3.93
N GLU A 185 -1.57 19.29 -4.87
CA GLU A 185 -1.91 20.73 -4.93
C GLU A 185 -2.91 21.13 -3.83
N GLY A 186 -2.36 21.40 -2.66
CA GLY A 186 -3.16 21.81 -1.51
C GLY A 186 -2.45 21.57 -0.20
N SER A 187 -1.12 21.73 -0.15
CA SER A 187 -0.35 21.79 1.09
C SER A 187 -0.71 23.08 1.86
N ASN A 188 -1.99 23.24 2.18
CA ASN A 188 -2.52 24.32 2.97
C ASN A 188 -2.10 24.08 4.42
N VAL A 189 -1.13 24.90 4.85
CA VAL A 189 -0.92 25.50 6.18
C VAL A 189 -0.79 24.59 7.42
N ASP A 190 -1.39 23.39 7.48
CA ASP A 190 -1.50 22.57 8.71
C ASP A 190 -1.01 21.11 8.57
N GLY A 191 -0.38 20.74 7.46
CA GLY A 191 0.15 19.37 7.27
C GLY A 191 -0.92 18.27 7.19
N GLN A 192 -2.18 18.65 6.94
CA GLN A 192 -3.32 17.75 6.72
C GLN A 192 -3.35 17.33 5.24
N GLY A 193 -3.44 16.02 4.98
CA GLY A 193 -3.55 15.50 3.61
C GLY A 193 -4.95 15.68 3.01
N SER A 194 -5.13 15.29 1.75
CA SER A 194 -6.40 15.32 1.03
C SER A 194 -6.98 13.91 0.87
N LEU A 195 -8.31 13.84 0.77
CA LEU A 195 -9.08 12.60 0.60
C LEU A 195 -9.51 12.44 -0.87
N TYR A 196 -9.33 11.24 -1.39
CA TYR A 196 -9.61 10.87 -2.77
C TYR A 196 -10.38 9.56 -2.80
N TRP A 197 -11.05 9.32 -3.92
CA TRP A 197 -11.54 7.99 -4.25
C TRP A 197 -10.65 7.34 -5.30
N TYR A 198 -10.57 6.02 -5.29
CA TYR A 198 -9.95 5.24 -6.35
C TYR A 198 -10.82 4.04 -6.69
N ASP A 199 -10.73 3.59 -7.93
CA ASP A 199 -11.35 2.34 -8.34
C ASP A 199 -10.43 1.17 -7.95
N PRO A 200 -10.83 0.29 -7.03
CA PRO A 200 -10.07 -0.92 -6.76
C PRO A 200 -10.15 -1.81 -8.00
N VAL A 201 -9.03 -2.00 -8.68
CA VAL A 201 -8.97 -2.81 -9.91
C VAL A 201 -9.57 -4.18 -9.64
N LEU A 202 -10.69 -4.47 -10.32
CA LEU A 202 -11.37 -5.77 -10.33
C LEU A 202 -10.52 -6.70 -11.20
N ASP A 203 -9.77 -7.60 -10.57
CA ASP A 203 -8.88 -8.55 -11.24
C ASP A 203 -7.90 -7.91 -12.25
N GLN A 204 -6.63 -7.84 -11.87
CA GLN A 204 -5.60 -8.12 -12.86
C GLN A 204 -5.82 -9.58 -13.30
N GLY A 205 -6.53 -9.76 -14.41
CA GLY A 205 -6.82 -11.06 -14.98
C GLY A 205 -5.55 -11.91 -15.12
N SER A 206 -5.39 -12.85 -14.18
CA SER A 206 -4.69 -14.14 -14.27
C SER A 206 -4.21 -14.52 -12.87
N ASP A 207 -5.15 -14.98 -12.05
CA ASP A 207 -4.88 -15.79 -10.84
C ASP A 207 -4.30 -17.19 -11.21
N THR A 208 -3.54 -17.24 -12.30
CA THR A 208 -2.66 -18.35 -12.66
C THR A 208 -1.25 -17.83 -12.44
N LEU A 209 -0.61 -18.28 -11.35
CA LEU A 209 0.84 -18.32 -11.26
C LEU A 209 1.38 -18.68 -12.65
N SER A 210 2.24 -17.83 -13.23
CA SER A 210 2.81 -18.13 -14.54
C SER A 210 3.48 -19.50 -14.48
N LYS A 211 3.58 -20.21 -15.62
CA LYS A 211 4.18 -21.56 -15.63
C LYS A 211 5.57 -21.60 -14.98
N GLY A 212 6.34 -20.51 -15.06
CA GLY A 212 7.62 -20.34 -14.35
C GLY A 212 7.44 -20.27 -12.83
N GLN A 213 6.52 -19.42 -12.35
CA GLN A 213 6.24 -19.30 -10.91
C GLN A 213 5.68 -20.59 -10.30
N LEU A 214 4.87 -21.35 -11.06
CA LEU A 214 4.45 -22.70 -10.66
C LEU A 214 5.62 -23.67 -10.58
N ALA A 215 6.51 -23.66 -11.58
CA ALA A 215 7.68 -24.53 -11.59
C ALA A 215 8.60 -24.24 -10.39
N ASP A 216 8.82 -22.97 -10.06
CA ASP A 216 9.60 -22.55 -8.90
C ASP A 216 8.94 -22.98 -7.58
N LEU A 217 7.61 -22.84 -7.48
CA LEU A 217 6.82 -23.29 -6.33
C LEU A 217 6.94 -24.81 -6.14
N PHE A 218 6.78 -25.59 -7.20
CA PHE A 218 6.92 -27.05 -7.14
C PHE A 218 8.35 -27.49 -6.86
N SER A 219 9.35 -26.80 -7.40
CA SER A 219 10.76 -27.04 -7.10
C SER A 219 11.04 -26.81 -5.62
N TRP A 220 10.56 -25.69 -5.06
CA TRP A 220 10.70 -25.38 -3.64
C TRP A 220 10.00 -26.42 -2.75
N LEU A 221 8.76 -26.78 -3.07
CA LEU A 221 8.02 -27.83 -2.34
C LEU A 221 8.76 -29.17 -2.38
N SER A 222 9.34 -29.55 -3.52
CA SER A 222 10.09 -30.81 -3.66
C SER A 222 11.35 -30.88 -2.79
N CYS A 223 11.94 -29.73 -2.46
CA CYS A 223 13.10 -29.64 -1.55
C CYS A 223 12.69 -29.70 -0.07
N GLN A 224 11.46 -29.32 0.29
CA GLN A 224 10.98 -29.32 1.67
C GLN A 224 10.42 -30.68 2.13
N PHE A 225 9.95 -31.51 1.18
CA PHE A 225 9.39 -32.84 1.47
C PHE A 225 10.38 -34.01 1.21
N ARG A 226 11.68 -33.72 1.19
CA ARG A 226 12.76 -34.72 1.26
C ARG A 226 13.29 -34.83 2.68
#